data_AF-A0A2X3CND3-F1
#
_entry.id   AF-A0A2X3CND3-F1
#
_cell.length_a   1.000
_cell.length_b   1.000
_cell.length_c   1.000
_cell.angle_alpha   90.00
_cell.angle_beta   90.00
_cell.angle_gamma   90.00
#
_symmetry.space_group_name_H-M   'P 1'
#
loop_
_entity.id
_entity.type
_entity.pdbx_description
1 polymer ?
#
loop_
_entity_poly.entity_id
_entity_poly.type
_entity_poly.pdbx_seq_one_letter_code
_entity_poly.pdbx_strand_id
1 'polypeptide(L)'
;MTDKSVPFSVLDLAPIPQGSSAKEAFTHSLDLARLAESRGYHRYWLAEHHNMVGIASAATSVLIGHLAANTTTPCISVRRRDAA
;
A
#
# COMPACT_ATOMS: atom_id res chain seq x y z
N MET A 1 -33.58 -9.63 4.49
CA MET A 1 -32.20 -9.46 5.01
C MET A 1 -31.46 -8.63 3.99
N THR A 2 -31.18 -7.37 4.31
CA THR A 2 -30.47 -6.45 3.40
C THR A 2 -29.07 -7.02 3.16
N ASP A 3 -28.77 -7.33 1.91
CA ASP A 3 -27.45 -7.74 1.47
C ASP A 3 -26.49 -6.55 1.64
N LYS A 4 -25.86 -6.45 2.82
CA LYS A 4 -24.84 -5.43 3.09
C LYS A 4 -23.54 -5.95 2.50
N SER A 5 -23.27 -5.58 1.25
CA SER A 5 -21.95 -5.70 0.66
C SER A 5 -20.93 -4.96 1.55
N VAL A 6 -19.99 -5.70 2.12
CA VAL A 6 -18.92 -5.14 2.96
C VAL A 6 -17.80 -4.68 2.02
N PRO A 7 -17.41 -3.39 2.02
CA PRO A 7 -16.36 -2.91 1.15
C PRO A 7 -15.00 -3.48 1.55
N PHE A 8 -14.24 -3.99 0.57
CA PHE A 8 -12.88 -4.48 0.78
C PHE A 8 -11.84 -3.36 0.59
N SER A 9 -10.73 -3.45 1.32
CA SER A 9 -9.59 -2.51 1.22
C SER A 9 -8.29 -3.29 1.34
N VAL A 10 -7.19 -2.72 0.81
CA VAL A 10 -5.84 -3.32 0.87
C VAL A 10 -5.02 -2.61 1.94
N LEU A 11 -4.24 -3.37 2.71
CA LEU A 11 -3.16 -2.85 3.55
C LEU A 11 -1.85 -3.41 3.01
N ASP A 12 -1.01 -2.50 2.53
CA ASP A 12 0.31 -2.80 1.98
C ASP A 12 1.40 -2.30 2.93
N LEU A 13 2.37 -3.18 3.15
CA LEU A 13 3.54 -2.92 3.98
C LEU A 13 4.76 -2.52 3.12
N ALA A 14 4.69 -2.67 1.79
CA ALA A 14 5.83 -2.55 0.88
C ALA A 14 7.02 -3.43 1.32
N PRO A 15 6.83 -4.77 1.42
CA PRO A 15 7.90 -5.66 1.84
C PRO A 15 9.04 -5.66 0.81
N ILE A 16 10.27 -5.83 1.30
CA ILE A 16 11.46 -6.10 0.50
C ILE A 16 11.80 -7.58 0.69
N PRO A 17 11.42 -8.46 -0.26
CA PRO A 17 11.79 -9.87 -0.20
C PRO A 17 13.31 -10.05 -0.16
N GLN A 18 13.75 -11.20 0.34
CA GLN A 18 15.18 -11.54 0.32
C GLN A 18 15.72 -11.52 -1.12
N GLY A 19 16.82 -10.80 -1.32
CA GLY A 19 17.44 -10.65 -2.64
C GLY A 19 16.84 -9.55 -3.52
N SER A 20 15.78 -8.86 -3.06
CA SER A 20 15.21 -7.71 -3.74
C SER A 20 15.68 -6.39 -3.13
N SER A 21 15.35 -5.31 -3.83
CA SER A 21 15.66 -3.92 -3.49
C SER A 21 14.40 -3.15 -3.09
N ALA A 22 14.59 -2.01 -2.41
CA ALA A 22 13.50 -1.08 -2.11
C ALA A 22 12.80 -0.55 -3.37
N LYS A 23 13.54 -0.41 -4.48
CA LYS A 23 12.98 -0.01 -5.78
C LYS A 23 11.97 -1.04 -6.30
N GLU A 24 12.32 -2.33 -6.23
CA GLU A 24 11.42 -3.40 -6.64
C GLU A 24 10.18 -3.46 -5.73
N ALA A 25 10.35 -3.25 -4.42
CA ALA A 25 9.21 -3.14 -3.50
C ALA A 25 8.25 -2.00 -3.89
N PHE A 26 8.77 -0.83 -4.31
CA PHE A 26 7.93 0.27 -4.80
C PHE A 26 7.18 -0.09 -6.07
N THR A 27 7.83 -0.78 -7.01
CA THR A 27 7.18 -1.28 -8.23
C THR A 27 6.07 -2.27 -7.89
N HIS A 28 6.30 -3.22 -6.98
CA HIS A 28 5.28 -4.18 -6.54
C HIS A 28 4.09 -3.51 -5.86
N SER A 29 4.35 -2.52 -4.99
CA SER A 29 3.29 -1.71 -4.37
C SER A 29 2.46 -0.95 -5.41
N LEU A 30 3.09 -0.46 -6.48
CA LEU A 30 2.38 0.22 -7.57
C LEU A 30 1.49 -0.74 -8.36
N ASP A 31 2.01 -1.92 -8.70
CA ASP A 31 1.24 -2.94 -9.40
C ASP A 31 0.05 -3.41 -8.57
N LEU A 32 0.25 -3.57 -7.25
CA LEU A 32 -0.82 -3.92 -6.32
C LEU A 32 -1.88 -2.81 -6.21
N ALA A 33 -1.46 -1.54 -6.17
CA ALA A 33 -2.37 -0.39 -6.12
C ALA A 33 -3.24 -0.29 -7.39
N ARG A 34 -2.63 -0.47 -8.57
CA ARG A 34 -3.35 -0.52 -9.86
C ARG A 34 -4.31 -1.71 -9.95
N LEU A 35 -3.89 -2.87 -9.46
CA LEU A 35 -4.75 -4.05 -9.42
C LEU A 35 -5.94 -3.81 -8.49
N ALA A 36 -5.71 -3.29 -7.28
CA ALA A 36 -6.76 -2.96 -6.32
C ALA A 36 -7.77 -1.97 -6.90
N GLU A 37 -7.29 -0.94 -7.59
CA GLU A 37 -8.13 0.01 -8.35
C GLU A 37 -8.99 -0.71 -9.39
N SER A 38 -8.38 -1.51 -10.26
CA SER A 38 -9.09 -2.23 -11.33
C SER A 38 -10.15 -3.22 -10.82
N ARG A 39 -10.02 -3.66 -9.56
CA ARG A 39 -10.93 -4.59 -8.89
C ARG A 39 -11.95 -3.91 -7.98
N GLY A 40 -11.98 -2.58 -7.93
CA GLY A 40 -12.98 -1.82 -7.18
C GLY A 40 -12.78 -1.86 -5.66
N TYR A 41 -11.55 -2.04 -5.18
CA TYR A 41 -11.27 -1.90 -3.75
C TYR A 41 -11.53 -0.47 -3.28
N HIS A 42 -12.10 -0.34 -2.09
CA HIS A 42 -12.57 0.92 -1.55
C HIS A 42 -11.42 1.83 -1.08
N ARG A 43 -10.36 1.27 -0.50
CA ARG A 43 -9.17 2.02 -0.06
C ARG A 43 -7.90 1.21 -0.23
N TYR A 44 -6.80 1.94 -0.41
CA TYR A 44 -5.44 1.42 -0.37
C TYR A 44 -4.69 2.07 0.79
N TRP A 45 -4.24 1.26 1.75
CA TRP A 45 -3.53 1.71 2.93
C TRP A 45 -2.05 1.35 2.82
N LEU A 46 -1.18 2.33 3.10
CA LEU A 46 0.23 2.06 3.36
C LEU A 46 0.48 2.05 4.86
N ALA A 47 1.20 1.03 5.32
CA ALA A 47 1.72 0.98 6.68
C ALA A 47 3.03 1.77 6.78
N GLU A 48 3.23 2.53 7.85
CA GLU A 48 4.51 3.19 8.16
C GLU A 48 5.29 2.33 9.15
N HIS A 49 6.52 1.94 8.81
CA HIS A 49 7.42 1.21 9.72
C HIS A 49 8.83 1.79 9.69
N HIS A 50 9.38 2.04 10.87
CA HIS A 50 10.75 2.50 11.04
C HIS A 50 11.61 1.36 11.57
N ASN A 51 12.91 1.37 11.25
CA ASN A 51 13.89 0.43 11.79
C ASN A 51 13.67 -1.05 11.39
N MET A 52 12.98 -1.31 10.28
CA MET A 52 12.76 -2.64 9.71
C MET A 52 13.38 -2.73 8.31
N VAL A 53 14.54 -3.38 8.18
CA VAL A 53 15.29 -3.48 6.90
C VAL A 53 14.47 -4.15 5.79
N GLY A 54 13.54 -5.05 6.14
CA GLY A 54 12.68 -5.75 5.18
C GLY A 54 11.42 -4.97 4.75
N ILE A 55 11.27 -3.70 5.13
CA ILE A 55 10.06 -2.91 4.87
C ILE A 55 10.46 -1.58 4.21
N ALA A 56 10.04 -1.37 2.97
CA ALA A 56 10.39 -0.19 2.18
C ALA A 56 9.59 1.06 2.59
N SER A 57 8.57 0.91 3.44
CA SER A 57 7.67 2.00 3.83
C SER A 57 8.20 2.91 4.94
N ALA A 58 9.50 2.86 5.29
CA ALA A 58 10.13 3.87 6.16
C ALA A 58 10.06 5.29 5.57
N ALA A 59 9.98 5.40 4.23
CA ALA A 59 9.77 6.65 3.50
C ALA A 59 8.31 6.78 3.01
N THR A 60 7.33 6.64 3.92
CA THR A 60 5.89 6.62 3.59
C THR A 60 5.46 7.77 2.68
N SER A 61 5.91 9.00 2.93
CA SER A 61 5.55 10.18 2.13
C SER A 61 5.98 10.07 0.67
N VAL A 62 7.16 9.49 0.42
CA VAL A 62 7.70 9.27 -0.94
C VAL A 62 6.90 8.20 -1.65
N LEU A 63 6.59 7.08 -0.96
CA LEU A 63 5.82 5.99 -1.54
C LEU A 63 4.38 6.43 -1.88
N ILE A 64 3.72 7.18 -0.99
CA ILE A 64 2.38 7.75 -1.27
C ILE A 64 2.42 8.62 -2.53
N GLY A 65 3.40 9.53 -2.64
CA GLY A 65 3.54 10.40 -3.81
C GLY A 65 3.73 9.59 -5.09
N HIS A 66 4.57 8.55 -5.04
CA HIS A 66 4.80 7.65 -6.16
C HIS A 66 3.52 6.93 -6.62
N LEU A 67 2.74 6.38 -5.68
CA LEU A 67 1.50 5.66 -5.98
C LEU A 67 0.38 6.61 -6.45
N ALA A 68 0.23 7.76 -5.79
CA ALA A 68 -0.81 8.75 -6.10
C ALA A 68 -0.62 9.37 -7.50
N ALA A 69 0.63 9.52 -7.95
CA ALA A 69 0.93 9.98 -9.30
C ALA A 69 0.61 8.95 -10.39
N ASN A 70 0.37 7.68 -10.04
CA ASN A 70 0.25 6.56 -10.98
C ASN A 70 -1.05 5.75 -10.84
N THR A 71 -2.03 6.28 -10.08
CA THR A 71 -3.38 5.72 -9.88
C THR A 71 -4.42 6.84 -9.90
N THR A 72 -5.68 6.54 -10.19
CA THR A 72 -6.73 7.56 -10.46
C THR A 72 -7.88 7.57 -9.45
N THR A 73 -8.13 6.46 -8.76
CA THR A 73 -9.37 6.16 -8.05
C THR A 73 -9.17 5.71 -6.59
N PRO A 74 -8.07 5.07 -6.15
CA PRO A 74 -7.92 4.73 -4.74
C PRO A 74 -7.57 5.98 -3.92
N CYS A 75 -8.38 6.29 -2.89
CA CYS A 75 -7.99 7.24 -1.84
C CYS A 75 -6.85 6.62 -1.03
N ILE A 76 -5.61 6.83 -1.48
CA ILE A 76 -4.41 6.37 -0.79
C ILE A 76 -4.37 7.05 0.58
N SER A 77 -4.41 6.23 1.62
CA SER A 77 -4.45 6.70 3.00
C SER A 77 -3.33 6.02 3.78
N VAL A 78 -2.75 6.70 4.76
CA VAL A 78 -1.71 6.11 5.62
C VAL A 78 -2.35 5.58 6.87
N ARG A 79 -2.03 4.34 7.24
CA ARG A 79 -2.38 3.82 8.55
C ARG A 79 -1.11 3.60 9.36
N ARG A 80 -0.87 4.48 10.33
CA ARG A 80 0.09 4.18 11.40
C ARG A 80 -0.44 2.99 12.19
N ARG A 81 0.34 1.92 12.24
CA ARG A 81 0.16 0.90 13.27
C ARG A 81 1.31 1.15 14.23
N ASP A 82 1.00 1.66 15.42
CA ASP A 82 1.98 1.67 16.50
C ASP A 82 2.36 0.20 16.71
N ALA A 83 3.62 -0.13 16.43
CA ALA A 83 4.16 -1.45 16.70
C ALA A 83 4.07 -1.67 18.22
N ALA A 84 3.17 -2.56 18.63
CA ALA A 84 3.21 -3.19 19.95
C ALA A 84 4.14 -4.41 19.88
#